data_AF-A0A7C6FD16-F1
#
_entry.id   AF-A0A7C6FD16-F1
#
_cell.length_a   1.000
_cell.length_b   1.000
_cell.length_c   1.000
_cell.angle_alpha   90.00
_cell.angle_beta   90.00
_cell.angle_gamma   90.00
#
_symmetry.space_group_name_H-M   'P 1'
#
loop_
_entity.id
_entity.type
_entity.pdbx_description
1 polymer ?
#
loop_
_entity_poly.entity_id
_entity_poly.type
_entity_poly.pdbx_seq_one_letter_code
_entity_poly.pdbx_strand_id
1 'polypeptide(L)' 'MDCLERSLKLCSESLSLLSKQKNLLAFSAGVDSSALFFLLLEYEIEFDIAMVNYGLREEADEEEAYVRSL' A
#
# COMPACT_ATOMS: atom_id res chain seq x y z
N MET A 1 10.49 1.13 -29.36
CA MET A 1 10.60 2.02 -28.19
C MET A 1 10.21 1.18 -26.99
N ASP A 2 11.06 0.21 -26.64
CA ASP A 2 10.85 -0.67 -25.49
C ASP A 2 11.27 0.09 -24.25
N CYS A 3 10.37 0.95 -23.76
CA CYS A 3 10.50 1.54 -22.45
C CYS A 3 10.11 0.48 -21.41
N LEU A 4 11.08 -0.38 -21.09
CA LEU A 4 11.27 -1.06 -19.81
C LEU A 4 9.97 -1.29 -19.00
N GLU A 5 9.28 -2.41 -19.24
CA GLU A 5 8.31 -2.94 -18.28
C GLU A 5 9.04 -3.44 -17.03
N ARG A 6 9.48 -2.51 -16.18
CA ARG A 6 9.93 -2.85 -14.82
C ARG A 6 8.70 -3.21 -14.01
N SER A 7 8.32 -4.48 -14.08
CA SER A 7 7.37 -5.06 -13.13
C SER A 7 7.96 -4.97 -11.72
N LEU A 8 7.29 -4.24 -10.84
CA LEU A 8 7.50 -4.34 -9.40
C LEU A 8 7.14 -5.77 -9.00
N LYS A 9 8.07 -6.50 -8.39
CA LYS A 9 7.85 -7.86 -7.89
C LYS A 9 8.34 -7.94 -6.47
N LEU A 10 7.55 -8.57 -5.60
CA LEU A 10 8.02 -8.98 -4.29
C LEU A 10 8.94 -10.19 -4.44
N CYS A 11 9.99 -10.27 -3.62
CA CYS A 11 10.81 -11.47 -3.56
C CYS A 11 10.01 -12.62 -2.94
N SER A 12 10.38 -13.86 -3.27
CA SER A 12 9.70 -15.07 -2.81
C SER A 12 9.66 -15.19 -1.28
N GLU A 13 10.71 -14.74 -0.60
CA GLU A 13 10.81 -14.75 0.85
C GLU A 13 9.78 -13.81 1.49
N SER A 14 9.67 -12.57 1.01
CA SER A 14 8.66 -11.61 1.47
C SER A 14 7.25 -12.11 1.18
N LEU A 15 6.99 -12.69 0.00
CA LEU A 15 5.68 -13.27 -0.33
C LEU A 15 5.31 -14.40 0.64
N SER A 16 6.24 -15.31 0.94
CA SER A 16 6.00 -16.40 1.90
C SER A 16 5.78 -15.87 3.32
N LEU A 17 6.47 -14.81 3.72
CA LEU A 17 6.30 -14.21 5.04
C LEU A 17 4.94 -13.51 5.16
N LEU A 18 4.63 -12.63 4.21
CA LEU A 18 3.42 -11.81 4.20
C LEU A 18 2.16 -12.67 4.06
N SER A 19 2.17 -13.72 3.23
CA SER A 19 1.01 -14.63 3.07
C SER A 19 0.67 -15.48 4.30
N LYS A 20 1.56 -15.58 5.29
CA LYS A 20 1.37 -16.42 6.49
C LYS A 20 1.13 -15.62 7.77
N GLN A 21 1.09 -14.30 7.68
CA GLN A 21 1.02 -13.40 8.82
C GLN A 21 -0.14 -12.41 8.66
N LYS A 22 -0.47 -11.74 9.77
CA LYS A 22 -1.37 -10.58 9.73
C LYS A 22 -0.54 -9.35 9.38
N ASN A 23 -0.85 -8.72 8.26
CA ASN A 23 -0.11 -7.57 7.77
C ASN A 23 -0.88 -6.29 8.09
N LEU A 24 -0.17 -5.26 8.56
CA LEU A 24 -0.71 -3.92 8.73
C LEU A 24 0.06 -2.97 7.81
N LEU A 25 -0.61 -2.50 6.76
CA LEU A 25 -0.04 -1.56 5.80
C LEU A 25 -0.11 -0.15 6.36
N ALA A 26 1.05 0.45 6.62
CA ALA A 26 1.15 1.88 6.89
C ALA A 26 0.91 2.66 5.60
N PHE A 27 -0.29 3.21 5.43
CA PHE A 27 -0.70 3.91 4.22
C PHE A 27 -0.67 5.41 4.45
N SER A 28 0.11 6.14 3.65
CA SER A 28 0.30 7.60 3.76
C SER A 28 -0.21 8.36 2.53
N ALA A 29 -1.00 7.70 1.66
CA ALA A 29 -1.42 8.17 0.34
C ALA A 29 -0.27 8.54 -0.62
N GLY A 30 0.99 8.33 -0.24
CA GLY A 30 2.16 8.52 -1.10
C GLY A 30 2.31 7.43 -2.16
N VAL A 31 3.11 7.72 -3.20
CA VAL A 31 3.33 6.79 -4.33
C VAL A 31 3.86 5.42 -3.88
N ASP A 32 4.73 5.37 -2.88
CA ASP A 32 5.31 4.12 -2.40
C ASP A 32 4.28 3.24 -1.69
N SER A 33 3.50 3.81 -0.76
CA SER A 33 2.44 3.08 -0.06
C SER A 33 1.30 2.66 -0.99
N SER A 34 1.01 3.47 -2.01
CA SER A 34 0.02 3.14 -3.05
C SER A 34 0.51 2.01 -3.94
N ALA A 35 1.77 2.02 -4.37
CA ALA A 35 2.35 0.93 -5.14
C ALA A 35 2.34 -0.38 -4.34
N LEU A 36 2.69 -0.33 -3.05
CA LEU A 36 2.64 -1.51 -2.17
C LEU A 36 1.21 -2.01 -1.96
N PHE A 37 0.23 -1.11 -1.77
CA PHE A 37 -1.19 -1.47 -1.66
C PHE A 37 -1.66 -2.30 -2.86
N PHE A 38 -1.45 -1.81 -4.08
CA PHE A 38 -1.87 -2.53 -5.30
C PHE A 38 -1.10 -3.84 -5.48
N LEU A 39 0.17 -3.87 -5.09
CA LEU A 39 0.97 -5.09 -5.16
C LEU A 39 0.44 -6.17 -4.21
N LEU A 40 0.07 -5.83 -2.98
CA LEU A 40 -0.52 -6.78 -2.03
C LEU A 40 -1.87 -7.29 -2.52
N LEU A 41 -2.69 -6.44 -3.15
CA LEU A 41 -3.95 -6.84 -3.80
C LEU A 41 -3.72 -7.82 -4.96
N GLU A 42 -2.74 -7.54 -5.83
CA GLU A 42 -2.41 -8.40 -6.99
C GLU A 42 -1.95 -9.80 -6.55
N TYR A 43 -1.25 -9.89 -5.41
CA TYR A 43 -0.82 -11.17 -4.83
C TYR A 43 -1.85 -11.81 -3.90
N GLU A 44 -3.07 -11.26 -3.77
CA GLU A 44 -4.13 -11.73 -2.87
C GLU A 44 -3.67 -11.88 -1.41
N ILE A 45 -2.79 -11.00 -0.95
CA ILE A 45 -2.30 -11.00 0.44
C ILE A 45 -3.29 -10.21 1.29
N GLU A 46 -3.79 -10.80 2.38
CA GLU A 46 -4.63 -10.08 3.34
C GLU A 46 -3.81 -9.08 4.16
N PHE A 47 -4.34 -7.86 4.31
CA PHE A 47 -3.78 -6.81 5.14
C PHE A 47 -4.86 -5.85 5.64
N ASP A 48 -4.59 -5.24 6.79
CA ASP A 48 -5.32 -4.08 7.30
C ASP A 48 -4.57 -2.80 6.92
N ILE A 49 -5.25 -1.65 6.91
CA ILE A 49 -4.65 -0.34 6.62
C ILE A 49 -4.56 0.50 7.91
N ALA A 50 -3.39 1.10 8.15
CA ALA A 50 -3.19 2.14 9.15
C ALA A 50 -2.75 3.45 8.47
N MET A 51 -3.56 4.49 8.60
CA MET A 51 -3.26 5.86 8.15
C MET A 51 -3.22 6.78 9.36
N VAL A 52 -2.26 7.70 9.40
CA VAL A 52 -2.12 8.71 10.46
C VAL A 52 -2.29 10.10 9.84
N ASN A 53 -3.42 10.73 10.12
CA ASN A 53 -3.65 12.14 9.80
C ASN A 53 -2.97 13.01 10.87
N TYR A 54 -1.92 13.73 10.50
CA TYR A 54 -1.20 14.64 11.40
C TYR A 54 -1.84 16.04 11.50
N GLY A 55 -2.88 16.34 10.71
CA GLY A 55 -3.62 17.61 10.73
C GLY A 55 -2.78 18.84 10.36
N LEU A 56 -1.69 18.66 9.62
CA LEU A 56 -0.74 19.74 9.30
C LEU A 56 -1.14 20.58 8.08
N ARG A 57 -2.08 20.10 7.26
CA ARG A 57 -2.52 20.72 6.01
C ARG A 57 -4.02 20.61 5.87
N GLU A 58 -4.64 21.46 5.07
CA GLU A 58 -6.09 21.43 4.81
C GLU A 58 -6.50 20.15 4.06
N GLU A 59 -5.61 19.60 3.23
CA GLU A 59 -5.85 18.40 2.43
C GLU A 59 -5.86 17.11 3.28
N ALA A 60 -5.43 17.18 4.54
CA ALA A 60 -5.25 16.00 5.38
C ALA A 60 -6.59 15.30 5.71
N ASP A 61 -7.67 16.07 5.82
CA ASP A 61 -9.01 15.53 6.05
C ASP A 61 -9.58 14.82 4.81
N GLU A 62 -9.25 15.33 3.61
CA GLU A 62 -9.63 14.67 2.34
C GLU A 62 -8.86 13.36 2.15
N GLU A 63 -7.56 13.34 2.46
CA GLU A 63 -6.72 12.13 2.44
C GLU A 63 -7.25 11.07 3.43
N GLU A 64 -7.66 11.48 4.64
CA GLU A 64 -8.26 10.56 5.62
C GLU A 64 -9.60 9.98 5.13
N ALA A 65 -10.48 10.82 4.58
CA ALA A 65 -11.77 10.39 4.05
C ALA A 65 -11.60 9.37 2.91
N TYR A 66 -10.63 9.59 2.02
CA TYR A 66 -10.32 8.65 0.94
C TYR A 66 -9.89 7.28 1.48
N VAL A 67 -8.97 7.23 2.44
CA VAL A 67 -8.51 5.96 3.01
C VAL A 67 -9.63 5.19 3.70
N ARG A 68 -10.55 5.88 4.36
CA ARG A 68 -11.73 5.24 5.00
C ARG A 68 -12.70 4.61 4.00
N SER A 69 -12.60 4.95 2.72
CA SER A 69 -13.45 4.39 1.66
C SER A 69 -12.86 3.17 0.94
N LEU A 70 -11.59 2.85 1.20
CA LEU A 70 -10.89 1.68 0.67
C LEU A 70 -11.23 0.42 1.49
#